data_AF-A0A6M2AAH0-F1
#
_entry.id   AF-A0A6M2AAH0-F1
#
_cell.length_a   1.000
_cell.length_b   1.000
_cell.length_c   1.000
_cell.angle_alpha   90.00
_cell.angle_beta   90.00
_cell.angle_gamma   90.00
#
_symmetry.space_group_name_H-M   'P 1'
#
loop_
_entity.id
_entity.type
_entity.pdbx_description
1 polymer ?
#
loop_
_entity_poly.entity_id
_entity_poly.type
_entity_poly.pdbx_seq_one_letter_code
_entity_poly.pdbx_strand_id
1 'polypeptide(L)' 'MPSVKVRMGEAIDKALRALKKKLDKEGVMKTAKANRFYDKPSVKKRAKSKAAAKYRNR' A
#
# COMPACT_ATOMS: atom_id res chain seq x y z
N MET A 1 5.11 1.95 -11.15
CA MET A 1 3.91 1.12 -11.33
C MET A 1 4.31 -0.35 -11.20
N PRO A 2 3.66 -1.12 -10.33
CA PRO A 2 4.05 -2.50 -10.07
C PRO A 2 3.69 -3.39 -11.26
N SER A 3 4.67 -4.14 -11.76
CA SER A 3 4.47 -5.13 -12.81
C SER A 3 4.93 -6.51 -12.34
N VAL A 4 4.23 -7.54 -12.81
CA VAL A 4 4.59 -8.95 -12.59
C VAL A 4 4.67 -9.61 -13.96
N LYS A 5 5.87 -10.05 -14.34
CA LYS A 5 6.08 -10.85 -15.56
C LYS A 5 5.66 -12.29 -15.24
N VAL A 6 4.73 -12.83 -16.02
CA VAL A 6 4.25 -14.21 -15.89
C VAL A 6 4.92 -15.05 -16.97
N ARG A 7 5.40 -16.24 -16.63
CA ARG A 7 5.96 -17.21 -17.60
C ARG A 7 4.86 -18.16 -18.09
N MET A 8 4.93 -18.58 -19.34
CA MET A 8 4.01 -19.61 -19.86
C MET A 8 4.21 -20.92 -19.08
N GLY A 9 3.12 -21.42 -18.48
CA GLY A 9 3.12 -22.59 -17.59
C GLY A 9 2.97 -22.27 -16.10
N GLU A 10 3.00 -21.00 -15.68
CA GLU A 10 2.67 -20.64 -14.30
C GLU A 10 1.15 -20.56 -14.08
N ALA A 11 0.70 -21.07 -12.92
CA ALA A 11 -0.68 -20.90 -12.49
C ALA A 11 -1.00 -19.42 -12.26
N ILE A 12 -2.10 -18.95 -12.86
CA ILE A 12 -2.58 -17.56 -12.80
C ILE A 12 -2.71 -17.07 -11.34
N ASP A 13 -3.16 -17.93 -10.43
CA ASP A 13 -3.30 -17.62 -9.00
C ASP A 13 -2.00 -17.20 -8.32
N LYS A 14 -0.87 -17.75 -8.77
CA LYS A 14 0.46 -17.40 -8.22
C LYS A 14 0.85 -16.00 -8.66
N ALA A 15 0.60 -15.66 -9.92
CA ALA A 15 0.83 -14.31 -10.46
C ALA A 15 -0.03 -13.27 -9.74
N LEU A 16 -1.31 -13.56 -9.51
CA LEU A 16 -2.23 -12.67 -8.77
C LEU A 16 -1.77 -12.43 -7.32
N ARG A 17 -1.34 -13.48 -6.61
CA ARG A 17 -0.79 -13.33 -5.25
C ARG A 17 0.49 -12.50 -5.23
N ALA A 18 1.38 -12.70 -6.19
CA ALA A 18 2.61 -11.92 -6.31
C ALA A 18 2.31 -10.43 -6.59
N LEU A 19 1.34 -10.15 -7.46
CA LEU A 19 0.89 -8.80 -7.77
C LEU A 19 0.29 -8.12 -6.54
N LYS A 20 -0.59 -8.81 -5.81
CA LYS A 20 -1.17 -8.32 -4.56
C LYS A 20 -0.09 -7.97 -3.53
N LYS A 21 0.88 -8.87 -3.31
CA LYS A 21 2.02 -8.61 -2.40
C LYS A 21 2.83 -7.38 -2.84
N LYS A 22 3.09 -7.20 -4.14
CA LYS A 22 3.79 -6.00 -4.64
C LYS A 22 2.98 -4.72 -4.40
N LEU A 23 1.68 -4.73 -4.67
CA LEU A 23 0.78 -3.60 -4.42
C LEU A 23 0.70 -3.22 -2.94
N ASP A 24 0.65 -4.22 -2.06
CA ASP A 24 0.65 -4.01 -0.61
C ASP A 24 1.98 -3.45 -0.11
N LYS A 25 3.11 -3.95 -0.66
CA LYS A 25 4.46 -3.48 -0.32
C LYS A 25 4.70 -2.03 -0.76
N GLU A 26 4.26 -1.66 -1.96
CA GLU A 26 4.34 -0.28 -2.44
C GLU A 26 3.34 0.64 -1.72
N GLY A 27 2.32 0.09 -1.05
CA GLY A 27 1.35 0.88 -0.29
C GLY A 27 0.45 1.75 -1.18
N VAL A 28 0.32 1.42 -2.47
CA VAL A 28 -0.44 2.22 -3.46
C VAL A 28 -1.89 2.43 -3.01
N MET A 29 -2.53 1.41 -2.45
CA MET A 29 -3.90 1.51 -1.94
C MET A 29 -4.01 2.45 -0.72
N LYS A 30 -2.95 2.55 0.09
CA LYS A 30 -2.89 3.43 1.26
C LYS A 30 -2.69 4.89 0.84
N THR A 31 -1.80 5.14 -0.12
CA THR A 31 -1.57 6.48 -0.66
C THR A 31 -2.78 6.98 -1.44
N ALA A 32 -3.40 6.13 -2.26
CA ALA A 32 -4.63 6.47 -2.97
C ALA A 32 -5.74 6.88 -2.00
N LYS A 33 -5.96 6.13 -0.91
CA LYS A 33 -6.93 6.50 0.13
C LYS A 33 -6.60 7.81 0.85
N ALA A 34 -5.32 8.02 1.20
CA ALA A 34 -4.87 9.22 1.88
C ALA A 34 -4.95 10.49 1.01
N ASN A 35 -4.90 10.33 -0.32
CA ASN A 35 -4.94 11.44 -1.28
C ASN A 35 -6.31 11.62 -1.93
N ARG A 36 -7.38 10.94 -1.45
CA ARG A 36 -8.74 11.11 -2.01
C ARG A 36 -9.26 12.53 -1.88
N PHE A 37 -8.89 13.22 -0.81
CA PHE A 37 -9.33 14.58 -0.51
C PHE A 37 -8.16 15.39 0.04
N TYR A 38 -8.31 16.72 0.00
CA TYR A 38 -7.33 17.59 0.65
C TYR A 38 -7.49 17.55 2.17
N ASP A 39 -6.45 17.07 2.84
CA ASP A 39 -6.29 17.25 4.29
C ASP A 39 -5.36 18.43 4.60
N LYS A 40 -5.77 19.26 5.56
CA LYS A 40 -4.92 20.33 6.12
C LYS A 40 -3.57 19.74 6.60
N PRO A 41 -2.46 20.50 6.50
CA PRO A 41 -1.13 20.00 6.86
C PRO A 41 -1.04 19.55 8.33
N SER A 42 -1.76 20.21 9.25
CA SER A 42 -1.84 19.81 10.66
C SER A 42 -2.50 18.44 10.85
N VAL A 43 -3.57 18.15 10.11
CA VAL A 43 -4.28 16.87 10.13
C VAL A 43 -3.38 15.75 9.61
N LYS A 44 -2.66 16.00 8.50
CA LYS A 44 -1.66 15.06 7.96
C LYS A 44 -0.55 14.74 8.98
N LYS A 45 -0.01 15.75 9.66
CA LYS A 45 1.01 15.57 10.73
C LYS A 45 0.47 14.71 11.89
N ARG A 46 -0.74 14.99 12.37
CA ARG A 46 -1.40 14.23 13.44
C ARG A 46 -1.69 12.77 13.04
N ALA A 47 -2.12 12.53 11.80
CA ALA A 47 -2.34 11.18 11.30
C ALA A 47 -1.04 10.37 11.22
N LYS A 48 0.07 11.01 10.81
CA LYS A 48 1.40 10.39 10.78
C LYS A 48 1.89 9.99 12.17
N SER A 49 1.77 10.88 13.16
CA SER A 49 2.20 10.58 14.54
C SER A 49 1.36 9.46 15.17
N LYS A 50 0.03 9.49 14.98
CA LYS A 50 -0.87 8.43 15.46
C LYS A 50 -0.55 7.07 14.82
N ALA A 51 -0.24 7.05 13.52
CA ALA A 51 0.17 5.82 12.85
C ALA A 51 1.48 5.29 13.43
N ALA A 52 2.50 6.13 13.62
CA ALA A 52 3.77 5.73 14.20
C ALA A 52 3.63 5.20 15.64
N ALA A 53 2.84 5.87 16.48
CA ALA A 53 2.55 5.42 17.85
C ALA A 53 1.88 4.02 17.86
N LYS A 54 0.96 3.76 16.91
CA LYS A 54 0.31 2.46 16.78
C LYS A 54 1.29 1.33 16.39
N TYR A 55 2.33 1.62 15.61
CA TYR A 55 3.37 0.65 15.29
C TYR A 55 4.37 0.44 16.43
N ARG A 56 4.63 1.49 17.23
CA ARG A 56 5.53 1.41 18.40
C ARG A 56 4.93 0.62 19.56
N ASN A 57 3.61 0.71 19.74
CA ASN A 57 2.90 0.03 20.83
C ASN A 57 2.43 -1.38 20.44
N ARG A 58 2.93 -1.94 19.34
CA ARG A 58 2.55 -3.24 18.80
C ARG A 58 3.79 -4.10 18.66
#